data_AF-A0A969KSK9-F1
#
_entry.id   AF-A0A969KSK9-F1
#
_cell.length_a   1.000
_cell.length_b   1.000
_cell.length_c   1.000
_cell.angle_alpha   90.00
_cell.angle_beta   90.00
_cell.angle_gamma   90.00
#
_symmetry.space_group_name_H-M   'P 1'
#
loop_
_entity.id
_entity.type
_entity.pdbx_description
1 polymer ?
#
loop_
_entity_poly.entity_id
_entity_poly.type
_entity_poly.pdbx_seq_one_letter_code
_entity_poly.pdbx_strand_id
1 'polypeptide(L)' 'MTAFQISLEPVIHMTDEQFYQLCRANPDVKFERNPAGDLLIMAPTGGETGSYNSEINAEFVLWNRQTRLGKKCFD' A
#
# COMPACT_ATOMS: atom_id res chain seq x y z
N MET A 1 6.84 10.66 3.51
CA MET A 1 5.63 10.37 2.72
C MET A 1 4.51 11.19 3.32
N THR A 2 3.77 11.94 2.51
CA THR A 2 2.68 12.80 3.00
C THR A 2 1.37 12.20 2.52
N ALA A 3 0.40 12.10 3.42
CA ALA A 3 -0.94 11.59 3.15
C ALA A 3 -1.96 12.70 3.34
N PHE A 4 -2.97 12.75 2.48
CA PHE A 4 -4.18 13.51 2.75
C PHE A 4 -5.23 12.56 3.33
N GLN A 5 -5.82 12.92 4.48
CA GLN A 5 -6.77 12.09 5.21
C GLN A 5 -8.19 12.62 5.04
N ILE A 6 -9.12 11.72 4.73
CA ILE A 6 -10.54 12.01 4.58
C ILE A 6 -11.33 11.06 5.48
N SER A 7 -12.10 11.63 6.41
CA SER A 7 -13.05 10.84 7.20
C SER A 7 -14.33 10.63 6.40
N LEU A 8 -14.68 9.37 6.16
CA LEU A 8 -15.83 8.99 5.35
C LEU A 8 -17.05 8.60 6.20
N GLU A 9 -16.84 8.23 7.46
CA GLU A 9 -17.91 7.81 8.40
C GLU A 9 -19.13 8.74 8.44
N PRO A 10 -19.01 10.08 8.37
CA PRO A 10 -20.20 10.94 8.35
C PRO A 10 -21.11 10.79 7.12
N VAL A 11 -20.60 10.19 6.04
CA VAL A 11 -21.29 10.11 4.73
C VAL A 11 -21.54 8.66 4.33
N ILE A 12 -20.56 7.78 4.53
CA ILE A 12 -20.62 6.38 4.13
C ILE A 12 -19.69 5.53 4.98
N HIS A 13 -20.21 4.40 5.45
CA HIS A 13 -19.37 3.32 5.98
C HIS A 13 -18.91 2.43 4.83
N MET A 14 -17.62 2.52 4.48
CA MET A 14 -17.06 1.87 3.29
C MET A 14 -16.67 0.42 3.57
N THR A 15 -17.30 -0.52 2.86
CA THR A 15 -16.92 -1.94 2.91
C THR A 15 -15.62 -2.22 2.17
N ASP A 16 -15.01 -3.37 2.42
CA ASP A 16 -13.77 -3.78 1.73
C ASP A 16 -13.96 -3.92 0.22
N GLU A 17 -15.12 -4.40 -0.24
CA GLU A 17 -15.43 -4.48 -1.67
C GLU A 17 -15.57 -3.09 -2.30
N GLN A 18 -16.22 -2.14 -1.62
CA GLN A 18 -16.33 -0.77 -2.10
C GLN A 18 -14.95 -0.09 -2.17
N PHE A 19 -14.10 -0.30 -1.17
CA PHE A 19 -12.72 0.18 -1.19
C PHE A 19 -11.92 -0.43 -2.35
N TYR A 20 -12.07 -1.75 -2.59
CA TYR A 20 -11.44 -2.41 -3.72
C TYR A 20 -11.89 -1.81 -5.07
N GLN A 21 -13.19 -1.60 -5.26
CA GLN A 21 -13.72 -0.99 -6.49
C GLN A 21 -13.25 0.45 -6.66
N LEU A 22 -13.15 1.23 -5.57
CA LEU A 22 -12.58 2.58 -5.58
C LEU A 22 -11.12 2.57 -6.09
N CYS A 23 -10.30 1.66 -5.59
CA CYS A 23 -8.93 1.47 -6.05
C CYS A 23 -8.86 1.06 -7.53
N ARG A 24 -9.74 0.14 -7.96
CA ARG A 24 -9.81 -0.31 -9.36
C ARG A 24 -10.24 0.80 -10.32
N ALA A 25 -11.13 1.68 -9.87
CA ALA A 25 -11.61 2.82 -10.66
C ALA A 25 -10.56 3.95 -10.80
N ASN A 26 -9.60 4.05 -9.88
CA ASN A 26 -8.56 5.08 -9.89
C ASN A 26 -7.16 4.45 -9.74
N PRO A 27 -6.68 3.70 -10.77
CA PRO A 27 -5.47 2.89 -10.67
C PRO A 27 -4.18 3.70 -10.41
N ASP A 28 -4.17 4.97 -10.79
CA ASP A 28 -3.04 5.89 -10.60
C ASP A 28 -2.96 6.47 -9.18
N VAL A 29 -4.04 6.37 -8.41
CA VAL A 29 -4.12 6.89 -7.04
C VAL A 29 -3.75 5.80 -6.05
N LYS A 30 -2.91 6.14 -5.07
CA LYS A 30 -2.53 5.24 -3.99
C LYS A 30 -3.43 5.49 -2.78
N PHE A 31 -4.49 4.70 -2.70
CA PHE A 31 -5.38 4.71 -1.53
C PHE A 31 -4.90 3.73 -0.47
N GLU A 32 -5.00 4.15 0.79
CA GLU A 32 -4.89 3.30 1.98
C GLU A 32 -6.10 3.55 2.90
N ARG A 33 -6.40 2.60 3.79
CA ARG A 33 -7.42 2.77 4.83
C ARG A 33 -6.80 2.53 6.19
N ASN A 34 -6.97 3.46 7.12
CA ASN A 34 -6.48 3.29 8.47
C ASN A 34 -7.45 2.42 9.32
N PRO A 35 -7.07 1.99 10.53
CA PRO A 35 -7.95 1.20 11.40
C PRO A 35 -9.23 1.91 11.86
N ALA A 36 -9.27 3.25 11.80
CA ALA A 36 -10.46 4.05 12.10
C ALA A 36 -11.45 4.13 10.92
N GLY A 37 -11.08 3.60 9.74
CA GLY A 37 -11.91 3.64 8.54
C GLY A 37 -11.68 4.87 7.67
N ASP A 38 -10.75 5.76 8.01
CA ASP A 38 -10.45 6.93 7.18
C ASP A 38 -9.69 6.53 5.91
N LEU A 39 -10.01 7.23 4.83
CA LEU A 39 -9.32 7.09 3.55
C LEU A 39 -8.07 7.99 3.54
N LEU A 40 -6.94 7.38 3.22
CA LEU A 40 -5.66 8.05 3.03
C LEU A 40 -5.33 8.09 1.55
N ILE A 41 -5.03 9.27 1.02
CA ILE A 41 -4.55 9.47 -0.34
C ILE A 41 -3.06 9.74 -0.26
N MET A 42 -2.27 8.79 -0.72
CA MET A 42 -0.82 8.83 -0.60
C MET A 42 -0.20 9.55 -1.79
N ALA A 43 0.68 10.51 -1.51
CA ALA A 43 1.53 11.10 -2.54
C ALA A 43 2.47 10.02 -3.14
N PRO A 44 2.82 10.11 -4.43
CA PRO A 44 3.75 9.18 -5.04
C PRO A 44 5.11 9.22 -4.34
N THR A 45 5.75 8.06 -4.23
CA THR A 45 7.11 7.94 -3.71
C THR A 45 8.08 8.61 -4.67
N GLY A 46 8.84 9.59 -4.19
CA GLY A 46 9.90 10.26 -4.96
C GLY A 46 11.12 9.34 -5.20
N GLY A 47 11.98 9.73 -6.15
CA GLY A 47 13.13 8.91 -6.58
C GLY A 47 14.11 8.55 -5.46
N GLU A 48 14.41 9.49 -4.57
CA GLU A 48 15.30 9.25 -3.42
C GLU A 48 14.73 8.18 -2.47
N THR A 49 13.48 8.33 -2.04
CA THR A 49 12.79 7.32 -1.23
C THR A 49 12.70 5.98 -1.98
N GLY A 50 12.49 6.02 -3.30
CA GLY A 50 12.52 4.84 -4.16
C GLY A 50 13.87 4.11 -4.15
N SER A 51 14.98 4.85 -4.11
CA SER A 51 16.34 4.29 -4.03
C SER A 51 16.52 3.50 -2.72
N TYR A 52 16.19 4.12 -1.59
CA TYR A 52 16.27 3.45 -0.28
C TYR A 52 15.39 2.20 -0.20
N ASN A 53 14.15 2.29 -0.70
CA ASN A 53 13.25 1.13 -0.75
C ASN A 53 13.82 0.01 -1.62
N SER A 54 14.52 0.36 -2.71
CA SER A 54 15.14 -0.63 -3.61
C SER A 54 16.30 -1.37 -2.93
N GLU A 55 17.13 -0.66 -2.16
CA GLU A 55 18.22 -1.26 -1.38
C GLU A 55 17.68 -2.23 -0.31
N ILE A 56 16.69 -1.79 0.47
CA ILE A 56 16.05 -2.64 1.50
C ILE A 56 15.43 -3.90 0.87
N ASN A 57 14.73 -3.74 -0.26
CA ASN A 57 14.16 -4.86 -1.00
C ASN A 57 15.24 -5.84 -1.47
N ALA A 58 16.38 -5.34 -1.95
CA ALA A 58 17.49 -6.18 -2.40
C ALA A 58 18.06 -7.01 -1.24
N GLU A 59 18.35 -6.39 -0.11
CA GLU A 59 18.85 -7.06 1.09
C GLU A 59 17.88 -8.13 1.59
N PHE A 60 16.59 -7.80 1.68
CA PHE A 60 15.56 -8.76 2.09
C PHE A 60 15.47 -9.96 1.13
N VAL A 61 15.54 -9.71 -0.18
CA VAL A 61 15.54 -10.77 -1.20
C VAL A 61 16.78 -11.66 -1.06
N LEU A 62 17.96 -11.09 -0.85
CA LEU A 62 19.20 -11.84 -0.67
C LEU A 62 19.17 -12.69 0.60
N TRP A 63 18.76 -12.12 1.73
CA TRP A 63 18.55 -12.85 2.98
C TRP A 63 17.60 -14.03 2.77
N ASN A 64 16.45 -13.79 2.16
CA ASN A 64 15.44 -14.82 1.94
C ASN A 64 15.92 -15.94 1.00
N ARG A 65 16.76 -15.64 0.00
CA ARG A 65 17.38 -16.67 -0.86
C ARG A 65 18.31 -17.59 -0.08
N GLN A 66 19.01 -17.06 0.91
CA GLN A 66 19.94 -17.83 1.76
C GLN A 66 19.19 -18.66 2.80
N THR A 67 18.22 -18.07 3.49
CA THR A 67 17.49 -18.70 4.59
C THR A 67 16.31 -19.55 4.12
N ARG A 68 15.80 -19.29 2.92
CA ARG A 68 14.64 -19.97 2.30
C ARG A 68 13.39 -19.92 3.16
N LEU A 69 13.18 -18.81 3.87
CA LEU A 69 12.05 -18.62 4.77
C LEU A 69 10.80 -18.03 4.07
N GLY A 70 10.87 -17.77 2.76
CA GLY A 70 9.71 -17.33 1.96
C GLY A 70 9.83 -17.44 0.44
N LYS A 71 9.17 -18.44 -0.15
CA LYS A 71 8.31 -18.33 -1.36
C LYS A 71 7.73 -19.72 -1.73
N LYS A 72 6.41 -19.85 -1.64
CA LYS A 72 5.50 -20.25 -2.73
C LYS A 72 4.08 -19.82 -2.35
N CYS A 73 3.44 -19.02 -3.21
CA CYS A 73 1.98 -18.98 -3.35
C CYS A 73 1.69 -19.30 -4.82
N PHE A 74 1.56 -20.58 -5.10
CA PHE A 74 0.80 -21.18 -6.21
C PHE A 74 0.04 -22.30 -5.47
N ASP A 75 -1.28 -22.31 -5.44
CA ASP A 75 -2.17 -22.40 -6.61
C ASP A 75 -2.80 -21.09 -7.10
#